data_AF-A0A9W8TR16-F1
#
_entry.id   AF-A0A9W8TR16-F1
#
_cell.length_a   1.000
_cell.length_b   1.000
_cell.length_c   1.000
_cell.angle_alpha   90.00
_cell.angle_beta   90.00
_cell.angle_gamma   90.00
#
_symmetry.space_group_name_H-M   'P 1'
#
loop_
_entity.id
_entity.type
_entity.pdbx_description
1 polymer ?
#
loop_
_entity_poly.entity_id
_entity_poly.type
_entity_poly.pdbx_seq_one_letter_code
_entity_poly.pdbx_strand_id
1 'polypeptide(L)'
;MTAEARDSNMESACRNARWPTNVTILYPENDAAFTNATVRWNAYSGPSYCAAVSPTTADQVASIVKAANAANVPFLATGGRHNFGTTLKNLQNGLAIDLSLMNSVTVDAENGIAVIGGGAKIQTVLDAVSKAGFMIPSGTCGCAGYIGAGIGAGVGYLQGTLGLVIDSLVSVNLVIASGDCVEASETSNPDLFWAIRGAGANFGIITAVFKLTKKVNNGEVYYADLIYSPDQKSAYFDLMESLNGNYPSQLGFSTTIYWNAQTNQTNILATVFWAGTEAEAVKGLKPFFDINPVVAANKTLPADEIPKTVLLGIIQASCNTTNGIYGIHTVNVRQYSACTYSSVFDKFDAYLKQYPESQSSVLIFETFSTKSSLAVPDGETAYPWRDATGNIMLQFRWAGVNNQFANTANEVAKELRTDLAATSGYPGLSAYVSYAFGDETLEEMYGQDKLPRLLKLKEQWDPDNRFAPIRPDSMANGSSTRQTRRNHVPSPTAYAQVMRMVIVGARLKVAYAGVFWQGNSRRASILFRSVVDRGPVKLFSDDKRLCNDRLLRVLVASYHCLYAMT
;
A
#
# COMPACT_ATOMS: atom_id res chain seq x y z
N MET A 1 9.49 31.49 13.43
CA MET A 1 9.40 31.84 12.00
C MET A 1 8.03 31.37 11.51
N THR A 2 7.19 32.27 11.01
CA THR A 2 5.86 31.97 10.45
C THR A 2 5.99 31.11 9.19
N ALA A 3 4.92 30.43 8.75
CA ALA A 3 4.95 29.61 7.52
C ALA A 3 5.33 30.47 6.29
N GLU A 4 4.73 31.64 6.15
CA GLU A 4 5.02 32.61 5.08
C GLU A 4 6.50 33.06 5.05
N ALA A 5 7.13 33.23 6.22
CA ALA A 5 8.54 33.58 6.31
C ALA A 5 9.47 32.39 6.00
N ARG A 6 9.02 31.15 6.20
CA ARG A 6 9.75 29.95 5.76
C ARG A 6 9.64 29.77 4.25
N ASP A 7 8.46 30.01 3.68
CA ASP A 7 8.18 29.86 2.26
C ASP A 7 8.98 30.85 1.40
N SER A 8 8.93 32.14 1.75
CA SER A 8 9.74 33.19 1.11
C SER A 8 11.25 32.94 1.20
N ASN A 9 11.73 32.38 2.33
CA ASN A 9 13.14 32.00 2.47
C ASN A 9 13.52 30.83 1.57
N MET A 10 12.64 29.85 1.38
CA MET A 10 12.93 28.69 0.54
C MET A 10 12.93 29.04 -0.96
N GLU A 11 11.97 29.84 -1.42
CA GLU A 11 11.98 30.35 -2.80
C GLU A 11 13.26 31.13 -3.10
N SER A 12 13.69 31.99 -2.16
CA SER A 12 14.95 32.71 -2.25
C SER A 12 16.15 31.75 -2.29
N ALA A 13 16.16 30.70 -1.44
CA ALA A 13 17.22 29.69 -1.46
C ALA A 13 17.31 28.98 -2.81
N CYS A 14 16.18 28.60 -3.42
CA CYS A 14 16.15 27.95 -4.72
C CYS A 14 16.65 28.87 -5.85
N ARG A 15 16.31 30.15 -5.83
CA ARG A 15 16.76 31.11 -6.85
C ARG A 15 18.22 31.51 -6.70
N ASN A 16 18.75 31.51 -5.48
CA ASN A 16 20.14 31.83 -5.19
C ASN A 16 21.07 30.61 -5.23
N ALA A 17 20.53 29.40 -5.34
CA ALA A 17 21.31 28.18 -5.45
C ALA A 17 22.15 28.19 -6.74
N ARG A 18 23.40 27.72 -6.62
CA ARG A 18 24.30 27.57 -7.76
C ARG A 18 24.01 26.26 -8.49
N TRP A 19 22.97 26.27 -9.32
CA TRP A 19 22.59 25.11 -10.12
C TRP A 19 23.64 24.78 -11.19
N PRO A 20 23.79 23.49 -11.57
CA PRO A 20 24.71 23.10 -12.63
C PRO A 20 24.35 23.76 -13.97
N THR A 21 25.34 24.19 -14.74
CA THR A 21 25.12 24.90 -16.01
C THR A 21 24.64 23.99 -17.15
N ASN A 22 24.75 22.68 -16.98
CA ASN A 22 24.34 21.67 -17.95
C ASN A 22 22.91 21.15 -17.73
N VAL A 23 22.11 21.81 -16.87
CA VAL A 23 20.69 21.50 -16.66
C VAL A 23 19.86 22.78 -16.72
N THR A 24 18.60 22.65 -17.14
CA THR A 24 17.65 23.76 -17.15
C THR A 24 16.81 23.70 -15.89
N ILE A 25 16.81 24.79 -15.12
CA ILE A 25 15.92 24.96 -13.96
C ILE A 25 14.65 25.65 -14.42
N LEU A 26 13.52 25.05 -14.06
CA LEU A 26 12.17 25.56 -14.30
C LEU A 26 11.65 26.14 -12.99
N TYR A 27 11.05 27.31 -13.05
CA TYR A 27 10.36 27.96 -11.94
C TYR A 27 8.85 28.01 -12.20
N PRO A 28 8.01 28.30 -11.20
CA PRO A 28 6.56 28.38 -11.37
C PRO A 28 6.10 29.30 -12.50
N GLU A 29 6.86 30.37 -12.80
CA GLU A 29 6.60 31.25 -13.95
C GLU A 29 6.78 30.57 -15.32
N ASN A 30 7.43 29.42 -15.40
CA ASN A 30 7.54 28.58 -16.60
C ASN A 30 6.32 27.65 -16.73
N ASP A 31 5.13 28.19 -16.44
CA ASP A 31 3.84 27.53 -16.18
C ASP A 31 3.68 26.12 -16.80
N ALA A 32 3.67 26.00 -18.13
CA ALA A 32 3.47 24.71 -18.79
C ALA A 32 4.62 23.70 -18.59
N ALA A 33 5.88 24.14 -18.71
CA ALA A 33 7.04 23.25 -18.55
C ALA A 33 7.19 22.81 -17.09
N PHE A 34 7.00 23.76 -16.15
CA PHE A 34 7.01 23.49 -14.73
C PHE A 34 5.88 22.54 -14.34
N THR A 35 4.66 22.77 -14.81
CA THR A 35 3.51 21.89 -14.59
C THR A 35 3.79 20.48 -15.14
N ASN A 36 4.34 20.35 -16.35
CA ASN A 36 4.69 19.04 -16.91
C ASN A 36 5.79 18.32 -16.11
N ALA A 37 6.72 19.05 -15.47
CA ALA A 37 7.76 18.48 -14.62
C ALA A 37 7.28 18.12 -13.19
N THR A 38 6.11 18.60 -12.77
CA THR A 38 5.65 18.48 -11.37
C THR A 38 4.29 17.82 -11.20
N VAL A 39 3.46 17.76 -12.25
CA VAL A 39 2.10 17.20 -12.19
C VAL A 39 2.13 15.75 -11.73
N ARG A 40 1.28 15.41 -10.76
CA ARG A 40 1.15 14.08 -10.16
C ARG A 40 -0.07 13.34 -10.68
N TRP A 41 -0.07 12.02 -10.51
CA TRP A 41 -1.24 11.20 -10.74
C TRP A 41 -2.36 11.49 -9.71
N ASN A 42 -2.00 11.57 -8.43
CA ASN A 42 -2.90 11.98 -7.35
C ASN A 42 -2.53 13.39 -6.87
N ALA A 43 -3.48 14.31 -6.89
CA ALA A 43 -3.36 15.67 -6.39
C ALA A 43 -3.47 15.75 -4.86
N TYR A 44 -4.14 14.77 -4.23
CA TYR A 44 -4.41 14.79 -2.81
C TYR A 44 -3.11 14.80 -2.00
N SER A 45 -3.06 15.69 -0.99
CA SER A 45 -1.92 15.87 -0.09
C SER A 45 -0.55 15.96 -0.80
N GLY A 46 -0.48 16.77 -1.87
CA GLY A 46 0.72 16.92 -2.66
C GLY A 46 1.79 17.84 -2.09
N PRO A 47 3.05 17.66 -2.54
CA PRO A 47 4.14 18.57 -2.25
C PRO A 47 3.95 19.91 -2.98
N SER A 48 4.67 20.93 -2.53
CA SER A 48 4.85 22.18 -3.28
C SER A 48 6.31 22.36 -3.66
N TYR A 49 6.55 23.07 -4.78
CA TYR A 49 7.87 23.17 -5.39
C TYR A 49 8.24 24.63 -5.68
N CYS A 50 9.46 25.04 -5.31
CA CYS A 50 10.04 26.33 -5.67
C CYS A 50 10.64 26.32 -7.08
N ALA A 51 11.07 25.14 -7.56
CA ALA A 51 11.75 24.92 -8.82
C ALA A 51 11.63 23.44 -9.23
N ALA A 52 11.84 23.15 -10.51
CA ALA A 52 11.89 21.81 -11.07
C ALA A 52 13.09 21.67 -12.02
N VAL A 53 13.63 20.46 -12.13
CA VAL A 53 14.73 20.12 -13.04
C VAL A 53 14.56 18.71 -13.56
N SER A 54 14.77 18.52 -14.86
CA SER A 54 14.66 17.21 -15.52
C SER A 54 16.03 16.75 -16.04
N PRO A 55 16.84 16.00 -15.26
CA PRO A 55 18.12 15.47 -15.72
C PRO A 55 17.95 14.35 -16.75
N THR A 56 18.99 14.12 -17.54
CA THR A 56 19.09 13.03 -18.53
C THR A 56 20.19 12.01 -18.18
N THR A 57 21.09 12.33 -17.24
CA THR A 57 22.20 11.46 -16.82
C THR A 57 22.36 11.39 -15.31
N ALA A 58 22.99 10.32 -14.82
CA ALA A 58 23.32 10.17 -13.40
C ALA A 58 24.26 11.29 -12.90
N ASP A 59 25.19 11.76 -13.72
CA ASP A 59 26.10 12.86 -13.36
C ASP A 59 25.37 14.20 -13.14
N GLN A 60 24.34 14.47 -13.95
CA GLN A 60 23.47 15.61 -13.73
C GLN A 60 22.69 15.46 -12.42
N VAL A 61 22.14 14.27 -12.15
CA VAL A 61 21.47 13.99 -10.87
C VAL A 61 22.42 14.24 -9.69
N ALA A 62 23.65 13.72 -9.75
CA ALA A 62 24.69 13.92 -8.75
C ALA A 62 24.99 15.41 -8.51
N SER A 63 25.14 16.18 -9.58
CA SER A 63 25.41 17.61 -9.50
C SER A 63 24.21 18.41 -8.95
N ILE A 64 22.98 18.01 -9.30
CA ILE A 64 21.76 18.60 -8.76
C ILE A 64 21.65 18.33 -7.25
N VAL A 65 21.86 17.09 -6.80
CA VAL A 65 21.82 16.73 -5.38
C VAL A 65 22.86 17.52 -4.59
N LYS A 66 24.10 17.62 -5.10
CA LYS A 66 25.16 18.43 -4.49
C LYS A 66 24.77 19.91 -4.37
N ALA A 67 24.21 20.49 -5.44
CA ALA A 67 23.76 21.88 -5.44
C ALA A 67 22.59 22.11 -4.45
N ALA A 68 21.60 21.22 -4.43
CA ALA A 68 20.47 21.30 -3.51
C ALA A 68 20.91 21.18 -2.05
N ASN A 69 21.87 20.30 -1.74
CA ASN A 69 22.46 20.18 -0.42
C ASN A 69 23.23 21.44 0.00
N ALA A 70 24.07 21.98 -0.90
CA ALA A 70 24.83 23.20 -0.64
C ALA A 70 23.92 24.42 -0.37
N ALA A 71 22.75 24.46 -1.01
CA ALA A 71 21.74 25.50 -0.80
C ALA A 71 20.73 25.17 0.33
N ASN A 72 20.86 24.00 0.97
CA ASN A 72 19.90 23.47 1.95
C ASN A 72 18.44 23.43 1.43
N VAL A 73 18.27 23.19 0.14
CA VAL A 73 16.96 23.04 -0.51
C VAL A 73 16.55 21.56 -0.41
N PRO A 74 15.39 21.24 0.19
CA PRO A 74 14.87 19.87 0.19
C PRO A 74 14.37 19.52 -1.21
N PHE A 75 14.40 18.24 -1.57
CA PHE A 75 14.02 17.82 -2.91
C PHE A 75 13.21 16.53 -2.89
N LEU A 76 12.49 16.28 -4.00
CA LEU A 76 11.81 15.03 -4.26
C LEU A 76 12.07 14.60 -5.69
N ALA A 77 12.71 13.44 -5.83
CA ALA A 77 12.90 12.80 -7.11
C ALA A 77 11.70 11.95 -7.49
N THR A 78 11.23 12.08 -8.73
CA THR A 78 10.06 11.34 -9.21
C THR A 78 10.28 10.77 -10.59
N GLY A 79 9.94 9.49 -10.76
CA GLY A 79 9.77 8.86 -12.08
C GLY A 79 8.33 9.03 -12.57
N GLY A 80 7.52 7.98 -12.50
CA GLY A 80 6.12 8.02 -12.94
C GLY A 80 5.14 8.82 -12.06
N ARG A 81 5.56 9.38 -10.91
CA ARG A 81 4.73 10.25 -10.02
C ARG A 81 3.40 9.65 -9.55
N HIS A 82 3.40 8.34 -9.30
CA HIS A 82 2.23 7.57 -8.83
C HIS A 82 2.08 7.46 -7.31
N ASN A 83 3.04 7.95 -6.51
CA ASN A 83 2.91 7.92 -5.06
C ASN A 83 1.67 8.73 -4.64
N PHE A 84 0.77 8.10 -3.89
CA PHE A 84 -0.49 8.67 -3.39
C PHE A 84 -0.51 8.86 -1.87
N GLY A 85 0.61 8.60 -1.19
CA GLY A 85 0.76 8.81 0.24
C GLY A 85 0.68 10.28 0.62
N THR A 86 0.03 10.55 1.74
CA THR A 86 -0.23 11.90 2.26
C THR A 86 1.00 12.56 2.88
N THR A 87 2.08 11.81 3.10
CA THR A 87 3.35 12.33 3.62
C THR A 87 4.08 13.22 2.63
N LEU A 88 3.77 13.15 1.33
CA LEU A 88 4.40 14.01 0.32
C LEU A 88 4.13 15.50 0.54
N LYS A 89 2.99 15.87 1.16
CA LYS A 89 2.71 17.24 1.57
C LYS A 89 3.73 17.82 2.55
N ASN A 90 4.57 17.00 3.17
CA ASN A 90 5.59 17.50 4.10
C ASN A 90 6.73 18.21 3.37
N LEU A 91 6.90 17.96 2.06
CA LEU A 91 7.79 18.77 1.23
C LEU A 91 7.06 20.04 0.81
N GLN A 92 7.46 21.16 1.39
CA GLN A 92 6.97 22.48 1.03
C GLN A 92 8.08 23.30 0.36
N ASN A 93 7.77 23.88 -0.80
CA ASN A 93 8.65 24.72 -1.60
C ASN A 93 10.01 24.07 -1.92
N GLY A 94 10.03 22.75 -2.14
CA GLY A 94 11.26 22.03 -2.47
C GLY A 94 11.63 22.06 -3.95
N LEU A 95 12.72 21.39 -4.31
CA LEU A 95 13.09 21.12 -5.71
C LEU A 95 12.41 19.83 -6.20
N ALA A 96 11.70 19.89 -7.31
CA ALA A 96 11.29 18.70 -8.05
C ALA A 96 12.45 18.20 -8.92
N ILE A 97 12.88 16.95 -8.71
CA ILE A 97 13.83 16.27 -9.61
C ILE A 97 13.02 15.30 -10.47
N ASP A 98 12.75 15.69 -11.70
CA ASP A 98 11.93 14.95 -12.64
C ASP A 98 12.78 13.98 -13.47
N LEU A 99 12.68 12.69 -13.16
CA LEU A 99 13.44 11.65 -13.84
C LEU A 99 12.80 11.23 -15.18
N SER A 100 11.72 11.87 -15.63
CA SER A 100 10.98 11.47 -16.84
C SER A 100 11.83 11.38 -18.11
N LEU A 101 12.95 12.11 -18.19
CA LEU A 101 13.91 12.04 -19.30
C LEU A 101 14.97 10.93 -19.14
N MET A 102 15.09 10.32 -17.97
CA MET A 102 15.91 9.13 -17.70
C MET A 102 15.06 7.85 -17.82
N ASN A 103 14.38 7.70 -18.95
CA ASN A 103 13.36 6.66 -19.17
C ASN A 103 13.80 5.53 -20.13
N SER A 104 15.12 5.38 -20.36
CA SER A 104 15.66 4.37 -21.26
C SER A 104 15.41 2.94 -20.77
N VAL A 105 15.21 2.03 -21.73
CA VAL A 105 15.13 0.59 -21.50
C VAL A 105 16.01 -0.08 -22.54
N THR A 106 17.11 -0.68 -22.10
CA THR A 106 18.04 -1.42 -22.98
C THR A 106 18.02 -2.88 -22.60
N VAL A 107 17.67 -3.75 -23.55
CA VAL A 107 17.64 -5.20 -23.33
C VAL A 107 18.89 -5.83 -23.94
N ASP A 108 19.63 -6.53 -23.10
CA ASP A 108 20.70 -7.44 -23.51
C ASP A 108 20.12 -8.86 -23.54
N ALA A 109 19.72 -9.29 -24.73
CA ALA A 109 19.10 -10.59 -24.95
C ALA A 109 20.08 -11.76 -24.79
N GLU A 110 21.38 -11.52 -24.97
CA GLU A 110 22.42 -12.55 -24.84
C GLU A 110 22.62 -12.91 -23.37
N ASN A 111 22.75 -11.90 -22.52
CA ASN A 111 22.91 -12.08 -21.08
C ASN A 111 21.57 -12.22 -20.33
N GLY A 112 20.44 -11.97 -20.99
CA GLY A 112 19.10 -12.07 -20.40
C GLY A 112 18.87 -11.02 -19.32
N ILE A 113 19.32 -9.79 -19.55
CA ILE A 113 19.17 -8.67 -18.61
C ILE A 113 18.58 -7.43 -19.30
N ALA A 114 18.01 -6.53 -18.50
CA ALA A 114 17.59 -5.20 -18.95
C ALA A 114 18.17 -4.12 -18.04
N VAL A 115 18.70 -3.06 -18.65
CA VAL A 115 19.09 -1.81 -17.98
C VAL A 115 17.93 -0.82 -18.10
N ILE A 116 17.38 -0.41 -16.96
CA ILE A 116 16.17 0.41 -16.86
C ILE A 116 16.46 1.72 -16.14
N GLY A 117 16.14 2.83 -16.79
CA GLY A 117 16.25 4.17 -16.24
C GLY A 117 15.20 4.48 -15.17
N GLY A 118 15.53 5.37 -14.23
CA GLY A 118 14.67 5.75 -13.09
C GLY A 118 13.30 6.34 -13.46
N GLY A 119 13.17 6.90 -14.67
CA GLY A 119 11.93 7.46 -15.20
C GLY A 119 11.09 6.53 -16.06
N ALA A 120 11.57 5.31 -16.33
CA ALA A 120 10.86 4.40 -17.24
C ALA A 120 9.50 3.99 -16.65
N LYS A 121 8.45 4.01 -17.49
CA LYS A 121 7.11 3.55 -17.11
C LYS A 121 6.99 2.04 -17.29
N ILE A 122 6.12 1.40 -16.49
CA ILE A 122 5.89 -0.04 -16.54
C ILE A 122 5.58 -0.50 -17.96
N GLN A 123 4.66 0.18 -18.66
CA GLN A 123 4.28 -0.23 -20.01
C GLN A 123 5.45 -0.18 -20.99
N THR A 124 6.27 0.88 -20.93
CA THR A 124 7.47 1.02 -21.77
C THR A 124 8.47 -0.11 -21.54
N VAL A 125 8.64 -0.54 -20.28
CA VAL A 125 9.50 -1.68 -19.93
C VAL A 125 8.91 -2.98 -20.47
N LEU A 126 7.61 -3.23 -20.24
CA LEU A 126 6.93 -4.43 -20.70
C LEU A 126 7.00 -4.57 -22.23
N ASP A 127 6.71 -3.49 -22.97
CA ASP A 127 6.75 -3.48 -24.43
C ASP A 127 8.16 -3.83 -24.95
N ALA A 128 9.22 -3.23 -24.38
CA ALA A 128 10.60 -3.45 -24.80
C ALA A 128 11.09 -4.89 -24.48
N VAL A 129 10.80 -5.38 -23.28
CA VAL A 129 11.16 -6.74 -22.83
C VAL A 129 10.38 -7.79 -23.63
N SER A 130 9.09 -7.56 -23.86
CA SER A 130 8.24 -8.46 -24.65
C SER A 130 8.72 -8.58 -26.09
N LYS A 131 9.08 -7.45 -26.73
CA LYS A 131 9.64 -7.41 -28.08
C LYS A 131 10.96 -8.17 -28.19
N ALA A 132 11.75 -8.23 -27.12
CA ALA A 132 12.99 -8.99 -27.06
C ALA A 132 12.80 -10.49 -26.79
N GLY A 133 11.55 -10.98 -26.62
CA GLY A 133 11.27 -12.40 -26.39
C GLY A 133 11.29 -12.82 -24.91
N PHE A 134 11.21 -11.84 -24.00
CA PHE A 134 11.29 -12.07 -22.56
C PHE A 134 10.02 -11.59 -21.83
N MET A 135 9.97 -11.90 -20.54
CA MET A 135 9.03 -11.44 -19.53
C MET A 135 9.82 -10.93 -18.32
N ILE A 136 9.21 -10.05 -17.57
CA ILE A 136 9.77 -9.47 -16.34
C ILE A 136 8.63 -9.27 -15.35
N PRO A 137 8.83 -9.48 -14.03
CA PRO A 137 7.82 -9.09 -13.04
C PRO A 137 7.51 -7.59 -13.13
N SER A 138 6.28 -7.21 -12.83
CA SER A 138 5.83 -5.81 -12.86
C SER A 138 4.65 -5.56 -11.94
N GLY A 139 4.37 -4.28 -11.68
CA GLY A 139 3.09 -3.82 -11.14
C GLY A 139 1.95 -3.94 -12.16
N THR A 140 0.73 -3.60 -11.72
CA THR A 140 -0.51 -3.71 -12.51
C THR A 140 -0.80 -2.49 -13.39
N CYS A 141 -0.28 -1.31 -13.03
CA CYS A 141 -0.60 -0.03 -13.69
C CYS A 141 0.49 0.42 -14.68
N GLY A 142 0.18 0.42 -15.98
CA GLY A 142 1.17 0.66 -17.06
C GLY A 142 1.84 2.04 -17.04
N CYS A 143 1.18 3.08 -16.53
CA CYS A 143 1.74 4.43 -16.46
C CYS A 143 2.60 4.71 -15.21
N ALA A 144 2.58 3.81 -14.22
CA ALA A 144 3.44 3.92 -13.05
C ALA A 144 4.92 3.80 -13.43
N GLY A 145 5.79 4.44 -12.65
CA GLY A 145 7.23 4.32 -12.83
C GLY A 145 7.69 2.93 -12.41
N TYR A 146 8.42 2.22 -13.27
CA TYR A 146 8.83 0.84 -13.04
C TYR A 146 9.73 0.73 -11.80
N ILE A 147 10.76 1.58 -11.70
CA ILE A 147 11.67 1.59 -10.54
C ILE A 147 10.92 1.94 -9.26
N GLY A 148 10.21 3.07 -9.23
CA GLY A 148 9.52 3.53 -8.02
C GLY A 148 8.45 2.56 -7.51
N ALA A 149 7.71 1.90 -8.41
CA ALA A 149 6.75 0.86 -8.04
C ALA A 149 7.42 -0.48 -7.70
N GLY A 150 8.60 -0.75 -8.26
CA GLY A 150 9.31 -2.02 -8.13
C GLY A 150 10.12 -2.16 -6.84
N ILE A 151 10.89 -1.16 -6.44
CA ILE A 151 11.88 -1.27 -5.34
C ILE A 151 11.26 -1.33 -3.92
N GLY A 152 9.95 -1.13 -3.78
CA GLY A 152 9.24 -1.44 -2.54
C GLY A 152 8.89 -2.93 -2.40
N ALA A 153 8.70 -3.61 -3.53
CA ALA A 153 8.42 -5.04 -3.72
C ALA A 153 8.13 -5.26 -5.21
N GLY A 154 7.15 -4.51 -5.74
CA GLY A 154 6.60 -4.68 -7.08
C GLY A 154 5.74 -5.93 -7.18
N VAL A 155 4.51 -5.81 -6.67
CA VAL A 155 3.49 -6.86 -6.68
C VAL A 155 2.63 -6.76 -7.94
N GLY A 156 2.19 -7.89 -8.50
CA GLY A 156 1.33 -7.89 -9.69
C GLY A 156 0.88 -9.28 -10.12
N TYR A 157 0.09 -9.35 -11.20
CA TYR A 157 -0.60 -10.57 -11.63
C TYR A 157 0.31 -11.78 -11.88
N LEU A 158 1.54 -11.55 -12.34
CA LEU A 158 2.51 -12.61 -12.63
C LEU A 158 3.40 -12.98 -11.44
N GLN A 159 3.18 -12.39 -10.25
CA GLN A 159 3.99 -12.65 -9.06
C GLN A 159 4.11 -14.14 -8.74
N GLY A 160 3.02 -14.90 -8.92
CA GLY A 160 3.00 -16.34 -8.66
C GLY A 160 3.94 -17.17 -9.53
N THR A 161 4.36 -16.64 -10.68
CA THR A 161 5.29 -17.30 -11.62
C THR A 161 6.65 -16.62 -11.69
N LEU A 162 6.71 -15.29 -11.64
CA LEU A 162 7.92 -14.49 -11.82
C LEU A 162 8.53 -13.94 -10.52
N GLY A 163 7.83 -14.03 -9.39
CA GLY A 163 8.23 -13.41 -8.13
C GLY A 163 7.95 -11.90 -8.10
N LEU A 164 8.49 -11.23 -7.09
CA LEU A 164 8.40 -9.77 -6.94
C LEU A 164 9.39 -9.08 -7.90
N VAL A 165 9.17 -7.80 -8.23
CA VAL A 165 10.14 -7.02 -9.02
C VAL A 165 11.52 -6.97 -8.33
N ILE A 166 11.55 -6.88 -7.01
CA ILE A 166 12.81 -6.90 -6.24
C ILE A 166 13.58 -8.22 -6.36
N ASP A 167 12.92 -9.33 -6.72
CA ASP A 167 13.54 -10.65 -6.83
C ASP A 167 14.31 -10.82 -8.16
N SER A 168 14.00 -9.99 -9.17
CA SER A 168 14.73 -9.96 -10.44
C SER A 168 15.83 -8.89 -10.49
N LEU A 169 15.97 -8.07 -9.46
CA LEU A 169 16.98 -7.02 -9.41
C LEU A 169 18.38 -7.64 -9.30
N VAL A 170 19.30 -7.20 -10.17
CA VAL A 170 20.70 -7.68 -10.24
C VAL A 170 21.64 -6.66 -9.60
N SER A 171 21.50 -5.40 -9.97
CA SER A 171 22.27 -4.29 -9.41
C SER A 171 21.54 -2.97 -9.58
N VAL A 172 21.97 -1.97 -8.82
CA VAL A 172 21.50 -0.59 -8.90
C VAL A 172 22.68 0.37 -8.89
N ASN A 173 22.60 1.41 -9.72
CA ASN A 173 23.44 2.59 -9.58
C ASN A 173 22.62 3.68 -8.90
N LEU A 174 23.10 4.16 -7.76
CA LEU A 174 22.45 5.17 -6.95
C LEU A 174 23.23 6.47 -6.95
N VAL A 175 22.52 7.59 -7.03
CA VAL A 175 23.00 8.86 -6.48
C VAL A 175 22.50 8.96 -5.04
N ILE A 176 23.41 8.85 -4.08
CA ILE A 176 23.12 8.87 -2.63
C ILE A 176 23.02 10.30 -2.09
N ALA A 177 22.79 10.44 -0.78
CA ALA A 177 22.53 11.73 -0.14
C ALA A 177 23.69 12.73 -0.28
N SER A 178 24.95 12.27 -0.32
CA SER A 178 26.12 13.12 -0.61
C SER A 178 26.15 13.65 -2.05
N GLY A 179 25.35 13.05 -2.94
CA GLY A 179 25.38 13.25 -4.38
C GLY A 179 26.49 12.45 -5.08
N ASP A 180 27.09 11.46 -4.43
CA ASP A 180 28.02 10.53 -5.07
C ASP A 180 27.27 9.38 -5.75
N CYS A 181 27.88 8.85 -6.81
CA CYS A 181 27.38 7.68 -7.53
C CYS A 181 27.97 6.41 -6.92
N VAL A 182 27.12 5.47 -6.49
CA VAL A 182 27.54 4.18 -5.94
C VAL A 182 26.78 3.04 -6.59
N GLU A 183 27.43 1.89 -6.77
CA GLU A 183 26.78 0.66 -7.20
C GLU A 183 26.42 -0.20 -5.99
N ALA A 184 25.20 -0.72 -5.93
CA ALA A 184 24.81 -1.78 -5.00
C ALA A 184 24.35 -3.05 -5.75
N SER A 185 24.93 -4.18 -5.39
CA SER A 185 24.70 -5.52 -5.92
C SER A 185 25.06 -6.56 -4.84
N GLU A 186 24.97 -7.85 -5.15
CA GLU A 186 25.40 -8.90 -4.20
C GLU A 186 26.91 -8.83 -3.88
N THR A 187 27.71 -8.25 -4.78
CA THR A 187 29.18 -8.19 -4.67
C THR A 187 29.72 -6.78 -4.39
N SER A 188 28.89 -5.75 -4.49
CA SER A 188 29.26 -4.34 -4.20
C SER A 188 28.20 -3.71 -3.29
N ASN A 189 28.58 -3.17 -2.14
CA ASN A 189 27.64 -2.61 -1.15
C ASN A 189 26.40 -3.50 -0.89
N PRO A 190 26.57 -4.80 -0.54
CA PRO A 190 25.46 -5.76 -0.45
C PRO A 190 24.41 -5.38 0.60
N ASP A 191 24.80 -4.65 1.64
CA ASP A 191 23.92 -4.14 2.69
C ASP A 191 22.93 -3.10 2.13
N LEU A 192 23.42 -2.22 1.25
CA LEU A 192 22.61 -1.22 0.55
C LEU A 192 21.72 -1.92 -0.49
N PHE A 193 22.23 -2.94 -1.16
CA PHE A 193 21.45 -3.75 -2.10
C PHE A 193 20.29 -4.48 -1.42
N TRP A 194 20.53 -5.06 -0.23
CA TRP A 194 19.49 -5.62 0.63
C TRP A 194 18.42 -4.60 0.99
N ALA A 195 18.82 -3.39 1.37
CA ALA A 195 17.91 -2.31 1.74
C ALA A 195 17.03 -1.85 0.56
N ILE A 196 17.62 -1.61 -0.61
CA ILE A 196 16.88 -1.16 -1.81
C ILE A 196 15.83 -2.18 -2.24
N ARG A 197 16.04 -3.48 -1.99
CA ARG A 197 15.04 -4.52 -2.23
C ARG A 197 13.96 -4.52 -1.14
N GLY A 198 13.15 -3.48 -1.07
CA GLY A 198 11.97 -3.42 -0.20
C GLY A 198 11.81 -2.13 0.58
N ALA A 199 12.89 -1.37 0.79
CA ALA A 199 12.81 -0.10 1.49
C ALA A 199 12.45 1.09 0.58
N GLY A 200 12.12 0.88 -0.69
CA GLY A 200 11.77 1.99 -1.57
C GLY A 200 12.98 2.88 -1.92
N ALA A 201 12.71 4.15 -2.27
CA ALA A 201 13.71 5.13 -2.69
C ALA A 201 14.44 5.82 -1.51
N ASN A 202 14.45 5.23 -0.32
CA ASN A 202 14.99 5.85 0.90
C ASN A 202 16.50 6.10 0.90
N PHE A 203 17.24 5.59 -0.08
CA PHE A 203 18.71 5.65 -0.07
C PHE A 203 19.31 6.37 -1.29
N GLY A 204 18.50 6.77 -2.26
CA GLY A 204 19.01 7.47 -3.43
C GLY A 204 18.12 7.42 -4.66
N ILE A 205 18.62 8.06 -5.72
CA ILE A 205 17.99 8.10 -7.05
C ILE A 205 18.63 7.00 -7.91
N ILE A 206 17.80 6.14 -8.50
CA ILE A 206 18.23 4.82 -8.98
C ILE A 206 18.10 4.68 -10.51
N THR A 207 19.10 4.04 -11.10
CA THR A 207 18.97 3.26 -12.34
C THR A 207 19.33 1.80 -12.03
N ALA A 208 18.74 0.83 -12.72
CA ALA A 208 18.78 -0.55 -12.27
C ALA A 208 18.96 -1.55 -13.41
N VAL A 209 19.62 -2.67 -13.09
CA VAL A 209 19.76 -3.84 -13.96
C VAL A 209 18.87 -4.94 -13.41
N PHE A 210 18.06 -5.54 -14.28
CA PHE A 210 17.16 -6.63 -13.93
C PHE A 210 17.43 -7.87 -14.78
N LYS A 211 17.26 -9.04 -14.17
CA LYS A 211 17.23 -10.33 -14.85
C LYS A 211 15.89 -10.52 -15.55
N LEU A 212 15.93 -11.05 -16.76
CA LEU A 212 14.77 -11.35 -17.58
C LEU A 212 14.47 -12.84 -17.60
N THR A 213 13.20 -13.18 -17.77
CA THR A 213 12.73 -14.56 -17.92
C THR A 213 12.32 -14.79 -19.37
N LYS A 214 12.78 -15.86 -20.02
CA LYS A 214 12.34 -16.16 -21.39
C LYS A 214 10.84 -16.39 -21.44
N LYS A 215 10.18 -15.92 -22.50
CA LYS A 215 8.75 -16.19 -22.71
C LYS A 215 8.49 -17.70 -22.74
N VAL A 216 7.44 -18.10 -22.03
CA VAL A 216 6.81 -19.42 -22.16
C VAL A 216 5.42 -19.21 -22.75
N ASN A 217 4.88 -20.21 -23.46
CA ASN A 217 3.56 -20.10 -24.11
C ASN A 217 3.43 -18.84 -24.99
N ASN A 218 4.47 -18.50 -25.76
CA ASN A 218 4.56 -17.25 -26.56
C ASN A 218 4.42 -15.94 -25.75
N GLY A 219 4.48 -16.00 -24.41
CA GLY A 219 4.19 -14.87 -23.53
C GLY A 219 2.70 -14.61 -23.36
N GLU A 220 1.83 -15.55 -23.75
CA GLU A 220 0.38 -15.41 -23.67
C GLU A 220 -0.16 -15.90 -22.33
N VAL A 221 -1.19 -15.19 -21.86
CA VAL A 221 -1.97 -15.49 -20.66
C VAL A 221 -3.46 -15.46 -20.98
N TYR A 222 -4.26 -16.19 -20.22
CA TYR A 222 -5.72 -16.08 -20.27
C TYR A 222 -6.21 -15.15 -19.15
N TYR A 223 -7.20 -14.31 -19.44
CA TYR A 223 -7.94 -13.61 -18.39
C TYR A 223 -9.45 -13.62 -18.64
N ALA A 224 -10.20 -13.34 -17.57
CA ALA A 224 -11.62 -13.02 -17.65
C ALA A 224 -11.99 -11.91 -16.66
N ASP A 225 -12.86 -11.01 -17.10
CA ASP A 225 -13.56 -10.02 -16.27
C ASP A 225 -14.97 -10.56 -15.97
N LEU A 226 -15.21 -10.88 -14.71
CA LEU A 226 -16.43 -11.53 -14.21
C LEU A 226 -17.16 -10.59 -13.27
N ILE A 227 -18.42 -10.28 -13.57
CA ILE A 227 -19.24 -9.39 -12.74
C ILE A 227 -20.24 -10.23 -11.94
N TYR A 228 -20.22 -10.07 -10.62
CA TYR A 228 -21.16 -10.67 -9.69
C TYR A 228 -22.10 -9.60 -9.11
N SER A 229 -23.38 -9.91 -9.05
CA SER A 229 -24.40 -9.07 -8.40
C SER A 229 -24.33 -9.18 -6.88
N PRO A 230 -25.01 -8.29 -6.13
CA PRO A 230 -25.12 -8.40 -4.67
C PRO A 230 -25.59 -9.77 -4.18
N ASP A 231 -26.50 -10.43 -4.91
CA ASP A 231 -27.06 -11.74 -4.54
C ASP A 231 -26.02 -12.86 -4.61
N GLN A 232 -24.96 -12.69 -5.40
CA GLN A 232 -23.85 -13.63 -5.55
C GLN A 232 -22.69 -13.37 -4.57
N LYS A 233 -22.74 -12.27 -3.80
CA LYS A 233 -21.69 -11.83 -2.86
C LYS A 233 -21.22 -12.94 -1.92
N SER A 234 -22.14 -13.66 -1.27
CA SER A 234 -21.78 -14.71 -0.32
C SER A 234 -21.00 -15.83 -1.00
N ALA A 235 -21.52 -16.34 -2.13
CA ALA A 235 -20.86 -17.41 -2.88
C ALA A 235 -19.46 -17.01 -3.36
N TYR A 236 -19.29 -15.75 -3.78
CA TYR A 236 -17.98 -15.22 -4.17
C TYR A 236 -17.00 -15.17 -3.00
N PHE A 237 -17.39 -14.61 -1.86
CA PHE A 237 -16.50 -14.52 -0.70
C PHE A 237 -16.22 -15.87 -0.04
N ASP A 238 -17.18 -16.79 -0.06
CA ASP A 238 -16.99 -18.18 0.37
C ASP A 238 -15.99 -18.90 -0.54
N LEU A 239 -16.02 -18.67 -1.85
CA LEU A 239 -15.00 -19.17 -2.77
C LEU A 239 -13.61 -18.60 -2.41
N MET A 240 -13.50 -17.29 -2.19
CA MET A 240 -12.22 -16.66 -1.88
C MET A 240 -11.63 -17.21 -0.58
N GLU A 241 -12.46 -17.39 0.45
CA GLU A 241 -12.07 -18.01 1.71
C GLU A 241 -11.72 -19.50 1.54
N SER A 242 -12.39 -20.25 0.65
CA SER A 242 -12.02 -21.65 0.39
C SER A 242 -10.63 -21.80 -0.24
N LEU A 243 -10.17 -20.77 -0.97
CA LEU A 243 -8.84 -20.76 -1.56
C LEU A 243 -7.76 -20.37 -0.54
N ASN A 244 -8.05 -19.43 0.38
CA ASN A 244 -7.20 -18.96 1.51
C ASN A 244 -5.68 -18.99 1.26
N GLY A 245 -5.19 -18.38 0.17
CA GLY A 245 -3.75 -18.34 -0.13
C GLY A 245 -3.17 -19.58 -0.83
N ASN A 246 -3.91 -20.68 -0.94
CA ASN A 246 -3.49 -21.89 -1.66
C ASN A 246 -3.75 -21.77 -3.17
N TYR A 247 -3.24 -20.70 -3.77
CA TYR A 247 -3.38 -20.43 -5.20
C TYR A 247 -2.33 -21.19 -6.01
N PRO A 248 -2.69 -21.83 -7.14
CA PRO A 248 -1.72 -22.24 -8.14
C PRO A 248 -0.80 -21.06 -8.51
N SER A 249 0.46 -21.32 -8.85
CA SER A 249 1.42 -20.27 -9.25
C SER A 249 0.93 -19.45 -10.44
N GLN A 250 0.14 -20.08 -11.31
CA GLN A 250 -0.44 -19.48 -12.51
C GLN A 250 -1.60 -18.52 -12.21
N LEU A 251 -2.24 -18.66 -11.03
CA LEU A 251 -3.42 -17.88 -10.68
C LEU A 251 -3.01 -16.56 -10.03
N GLY A 252 -3.49 -15.47 -10.63
CA GLY A 252 -3.59 -14.17 -10.01
C GLY A 252 -4.99 -13.61 -10.24
N PHE A 253 -5.50 -12.80 -9.33
CA PHE A 253 -6.79 -12.14 -9.54
C PHE A 253 -6.88 -10.83 -8.77
N SER A 254 -7.80 -9.98 -9.18
CA SER A 254 -8.16 -8.78 -8.44
C SER A 254 -9.68 -8.71 -8.29
N THR A 255 -10.14 -8.39 -7.09
CA THR A 255 -11.54 -8.10 -6.81
C THR A 255 -11.73 -6.59 -6.73
N THR A 256 -12.65 -6.03 -7.52
CA THR A 256 -13.04 -4.63 -7.41
C THR A 256 -14.50 -4.54 -6.97
N ILE A 257 -14.77 -3.93 -5.82
CA ILE A 257 -16.12 -3.59 -5.38
C ILE A 257 -16.40 -2.16 -5.82
N TYR A 258 -17.46 -1.96 -6.59
CA TYR A 258 -17.77 -0.68 -7.23
C TYR A 258 -19.27 -0.43 -7.35
N TRP A 259 -19.67 0.83 -7.49
CA TRP A 259 -21.05 1.19 -7.81
C TRP A 259 -21.34 1.00 -9.30
N ASN A 260 -22.35 0.20 -9.63
CA ASN A 260 -22.85 0.10 -10.99
C ASN A 260 -24.02 1.06 -11.19
N ALA A 261 -23.78 2.17 -11.90
CA ALA A 261 -24.79 3.18 -12.18
C ALA A 261 -25.95 2.68 -13.07
N GLN A 262 -25.76 1.62 -13.86
CA GLN A 262 -26.82 1.07 -14.71
C GLN A 262 -27.84 0.27 -13.90
N THR A 263 -27.37 -0.48 -12.90
CA THR A 263 -28.24 -1.29 -12.02
C THR A 263 -28.57 -0.60 -10.71
N ASN A 264 -27.93 0.54 -10.41
CA ASN A 264 -28.05 1.28 -9.15
C ASN A 264 -27.75 0.40 -7.93
N GLN A 265 -26.73 -0.45 -8.06
CA GLN A 265 -26.31 -1.43 -7.05
C GLN A 265 -24.79 -1.50 -6.98
N THR A 266 -24.26 -1.86 -5.80
CA THR A 266 -22.85 -2.21 -5.64
C THR A 266 -22.59 -3.61 -6.21
N ASN A 267 -21.62 -3.75 -7.10
CA ASN A 267 -21.25 -5.02 -7.73
C ASN A 267 -19.82 -5.43 -7.36
N ILE A 268 -19.49 -6.70 -7.63
CA ILE A 268 -18.13 -7.23 -7.57
C ILE A 268 -17.66 -7.49 -9.00
N LEU A 269 -16.55 -6.88 -9.41
CA LEU A 269 -15.80 -7.24 -10.62
C LEU A 269 -14.58 -8.05 -10.21
N ALA A 270 -14.57 -9.34 -10.51
CA ALA A 270 -13.40 -10.19 -10.38
C ALA A 270 -12.68 -10.29 -11.73
N THR A 271 -11.46 -9.78 -11.79
CA THR A 271 -10.57 -10.02 -12.93
C THR A 271 -9.65 -11.16 -12.56
N VAL A 272 -9.84 -12.30 -13.21
CA VAL A 272 -9.06 -13.52 -12.95
C VAL A 272 -8.07 -13.77 -14.08
N PHE A 273 -6.88 -14.23 -13.73
CA PHE A 273 -5.76 -14.45 -14.63
C PHE A 273 -5.22 -15.85 -14.49
N TRP A 274 -4.76 -16.40 -15.61
CA TRP A 274 -4.03 -17.64 -15.65
C TRP A 274 -2.78 -17.52 -16.53
N ALA A 275 -1.61 -17.58 -15.90
CA ALA A 275 -0.33 -17.62 -16.58
C ALA A 275 -0.05 -19.04 -17.12
N GLY A 276 -0.73 -19.37 -18.23
CA GLY A 276 -0.65 -20.66 -18.90
C GLY A 276 -1.59 -20.71 -20.11
N THR A 277 -1.84 -21.92 -20.59
CA THR A 277 -2.73 -22.13 -21.73
C THR A 277 -4.20 -21.89 -21.37
N GLU A 278 -5.02 -21.55 -22.36
CA GLU A 278 -6.47 -21.40 -22.17
C GLU A 278 -7.12 -22.69 -21.63
N ALA A 279 -6.68 -23.86 -22.08
CA ALA A 279 -7.19 -25.14 -21.60
C ALA A 279 -6.95 -25.35 -20.09
N GLU A 280 -5.78 -24.97 -19.60
CA GLU A 280 -5.48 -24.98 -18.16
C GLU A 280 -6.32 -23.94 -17.42
N ALA A 281 -6.50 -22.75 -18.01
CA ALA A 281 -7.29 -21.67 -17.45
C ALA A 281 -8.77 -22.07 -17.27
N VAL A 282 -9.39 -22.69 -18.29
CA VAL A 282 -10.77 -23.20 -18.21
C VAL A 282 -10.95 -24.14 -17.02
N LYS A 283 -9.97 -25.01 -16.75
CA LYS A 283 -10.00 -25.93 -15.61
C LYS A 283 -9.75 -25.21 -14.29
N GLY A 284 -8.72 -24.36 -14.22
CA GLY A 284 -8.27 -23.69 -13.00
C GLY A 284 -9.23 -22.59 -12.52
N LEU A 285 -9.93 -21.95 -13.45
CA LEU A 285 -10.86 -20.86 -13.17
C LEU A 285 -12.32 -21.32 -13.06
N LYS A 286 -12.62 -22.59 -13.32
CA LYS A 286 -13.97 -23.15 -13.23
C LYS A 286 -14.74 -22.73 -11.97
N PRO A 287 -14.15 -22.72 -10.75
CA PRO A 287 -14.88 -22.31 -9.55
C PRO A 287 -15.44 -20.88 -9.61
N PHE A 288 -14.75 -19.95 -10.29
CA PHE A 288 -15.25 -18.58 -10.48
C PHE A 288 -16.46 -18.53 -11.42
N PHE A 289 -16.45 -19.34 -12.49
CA PHE A 289 -17.55 -19.43 -13.45
C PHE A 289 -18.77 -20.18 -12.89
N ASP A 290 -18.58 -21.15 -11.99
CA ASP A 290 -19.66 -21.95 -11.40
C ASP A 290 -20.65 -21.14 -10.54
N ILE A 291 -20.25 -19.93 -10.09
CA ILE A 291 -21.12 -18.97 -9.40
C ILE A 291 -22.09 -18.27 -10.39
N ASN A 292 -21.94 -18.53 -11.70
CA ASN A 292 -22.71 -17.94 -12.80
C ASN A 292 -22.60 -16.40 -12.90
N PRO A 293 -21.38 -15.82 -12.96
CA PRO A 293 -21.22 -14.38 -13.18
C PRO A 293 -21.69 -13.95 -14.57
N VAL A 294 -21.89 -12.65 -14.73
CA VAL A 294 -21.86 -12.03 -16.07
C VAL A 294 -20.41 -12.00 -16.54
N VAL A 295 -20.11 -12.69 -17.64
CA VAL A 295 -18.79 -12.64 -18.28
C VAL A 295 -18.73 -11.38 -19.14
N ALA A 296 -18.06 -10.34 -18.62
CA ALA A 296 -17.95 -9.05 -19.31
C ALA A 296 -16.87 -9.09 -20.42
N ALA A 297 -15.79 -9.83 -20.19
CA ALA A 297 -14.76 -10.10 -21.18
C ALA A 297 -14.00 -11.39 -20.82
N ASN A 298 -13.50 -12.11 -21.81
CA ASN A 298 -12.46 -13.11 -21.65
C ASN A 298 -11.67 -13.26 -22.97
N LYS A 299 -10.36 -13.49 -22.88
CA LYS A 299 -9.51 -13.83 -24.02
C LYS A 299 -8.13 -14.25 -23.56
N THR A 300 -7.40 -14.87 -24.48
CA THR A 300 -5.94 -14.99 -24.41
C THR A 300 -5.30 -13.72 -24.97
N LEU A 301 -4.25 -13.20 -24.31
CA LEU A 301 -3.48 -12.04 -24.76
C LEU A 301 -2.01 -12.15 -24.36
N PRO A 302 -1.09 -11.41 -25.02
CA PRO A 302 0.27 -11.22 -24.52
C PRO A 302 0.28 -10.61 -23.12
N ALA A 303 1.17 -11.08 -22.25
CA ALA A 303 1.30 -10.60 -20.87
C ALA A 303 1.59 -9.10 -20.75
N ASP A 304 2.29 -8.51 -21.73
CA ASP A 304 2.57 -7.08 -21.78
C ASP A 304 1.34 -6.21 -22.10
N GLU A 305 0.26 -6.82 -22.59
CA GLU A 305 -1.01 -6.13 -22.86
C GLU A 305 -1.97 -6.14 -21.65
N ILE A 306 -1.59 -6.83 -20.56
CA ILE A 306 -2.38 -6.90 -19.31
C ILE A 306 -2.76 -5.50 -18.81
N PRO A 307 -1.82 -4.54 -18.60
CA PRO A 307 -2.17 -3.24 -18.01
C PRO A 307 -3.13 -2.40 -18.87
N LYS A 308 -3.18 -2.66 -20.19
CA LYS A 308 -4.05 -1.96 -21.15
C LYS A 308 -5.45 -2.55 -21.20
N THR A 309 -5.58 -3.85 -20.94
CA THR A 309 -6.75 -4.64 -21.33
C THR A 309 -7.69 -4.92 -20.16
N VAL A 310 -7.13 -5.23 -18.99
CA VAL A 310 -7.89 -5.86 -17.89
C VAL A 310 -8.69 -4.84 -17.08
N LEU A 311 -9.59 -5.34 -16.21
CA LEU A 311 -10.55 -4.50 -15.51
C LEU A 311 -11.32 -3.62 -16.49
N LEU A 312 -11.74 -4.19 -17.63
CA LEU A 312 -12.43 -3.47 -18.70
C LEU A 312 -11.69 -2.21 -19.22
N GLY A 313 -10.35 -2.20 -19.14
CA GLY A 313 -9.51 -1.07 -19.55
C GLY A 313 -9.49 0.11 -18.57
N ILE A 314 -10.06 -0.02 -17.37
CA ILE A 314 -10.14 1.06 -16.38
C ILE A 314 -8.75 1.53 -15.93
N ILE A 315 -7.78 0.63 -15.82
CA ILE A 315 -6.39 0.98 -15.48
C ILE A 315 -5.83 1.97 -16.52
N GLN A 316 -5.94 1.63 -17.81
CA GLN A 316 -5.47 2.48 -18.90
C GLN A 316 -6.22 3.82 -18.95
N ALA A 317 -7.52 3.83 -18.71
CA ALA A 317 -8.29 5.07 -18.60
C ALA A 317 -7.78 5.95 -17.44
N SER A 318 -7.47 5.34 -16.30
CA SER A 318 -6.91 6.04 -15.11
C SER A 318 -5.50 6.57 -15.34
N CYS A 319 -4.76 6.00 -16.31
CA CYS A 319 -3.47 6.51 -16.75
C CYS A 319 -3.57 7.78 -17.59
N ASN A 320 -4.72 8.02 -18.22
CA ASN A 320 -4.97 9.23 -19.01
C ASN A 320 -5.46 10.40 -18.14
N THR A 321 -5.81 10.12 -16.88
CA THR A 321 -6.18 11.15 -15.90
C THR A 321 -4.98 11.54 -15.07
N THR A 322 -4.61 12.82 -15.10
CA THR A 322 -3.66 13.43 -14.15
C THR A 322 -4.43 14.26 -13.14
N ASN A 323 -3.83 14.52 -11.97
CA ASN A 323 -4.42 15.38 -10.95
C ASN A 323 -5.75 14.85 -10.38
N GLY A 324 -5.92 13.53 -10.34
CA GLY A 324 -7.07 12.91 -9.68
C GLY A 324 -7.02 13.10 -8.17
N ILE A 325 -8.13 12.88 -7.48
CA ILE A 325 -8.23 13.07 -6.02
C ILE A 325 -8.67 11.75 -5.40
N TYR A 326 -7.71 11.10 -4.75
CA TYR A 326 -7.88 9.77 -4.18
C TYR A 326 -7.38 9.73 -2.74
N GLY A 327 -8.23 9.30 -1.82
CA GLY A 327 -7.83 8.81 -0.51
C GLY A 327 -7.70 7.30 -0.57
N ILE A 328 -6.47 6.78 -0.55
CA ILE A 328 -6.20 5.35 -0.73
C ILE A 328 -5.61 4.80 0.56
N HIS A 329 -6.44 4.13 1.36
CA HIS A 329 -6.00 3.41 2.56
C HIS A 329 -5.65 1.97 2.19
N THR A 330 -4.62 1.39 2.79
CA THR A 330 -4.15 0.05 2.42
C THR A 330 -4.04 -0.89 3.60
N VAL A 331 -4.14 -2.19 3.34
CA VAL A 331 -3.79 -3.25 4.28
C VAL A 331 -3.33 -4.49 3.52
N ASN A 332 -2.26 -5.11 3.98
CA ASN A 332 -1.86 -6.43 3.50
C ASN A 332 -2.58 -7.51 4.29
N VAL A 333 -2.93 -8.59 3.61
CA VAL A 333 -3.61 -9.74 4.21
C VAL A 333 -2.91 -11.04 3.82
N ARG A 334 -2.77 -11.92 4.80
CA ARG A 334 -2.28 -13.30 4.65
C ARG A 334 -3.39 -14.33 4.79
N GLN A 335 -4.46 -13.97 5.50
CA GLN A 335 -5.65 -14.79 5.69
C GLN A 335 -6.87 -14.05 5.16
N TYR A 336 -7.71 -14.79 4.45
CA TYR A 336 -8.97 -14.27 3.92
C TYR A 336 -10.10 -14.64 4.89
N SER A 337 -11.03 -13.70 5.13
CA SER A 337 -12.24 -13.97 5.91
C SER A 337 -13.48 -13.55 5.13
N ALA A 338 -14.28 -14.53 4.70
CA ALA A 338 -15.52 -14.28 3.95
C ALA A 338 -16.45 -13.34 4.74
N CYS A 339 -16.54 -13.57 6.06
CA CYS A 339 -17.34 -12.75 6.96
C CYS A 339 -16.87 -11.29 7.00
N THR A 340 -15.57 -11.02 7.17
CA THR A 340 -15.04 -9.64 7.18
C THR A 340 -15.29 -8.95 5.84
N TYR A 341 -14.99 -9.62 4.73
CA TYR A 341 -15.14 -9.03 3.40
C TYR A 341 -16.62 -8.77 3.05
N SER A 342 -17.53 -9.66 3.45
CA SER A 342 -18.97 -9.42 3.34
C SER A 342 -19.40 -8.20 4.15
N SER A 343 -18.91 -8.05 5.38
CA SER A 343 -19.21 -6.87 6.20
C SER A 343 -18.64 -5.58 5.60
N VAL A 344 -17.42 -5.63 5.04
CA VAL A 344 -16.79 -4.49 4.36
C VAL A 344 -17.59 -4.08 3.13
N PHE A 345 -18.05 -5.05 2.32
CA PHE A 345 -18.94 -4.79 1.20
C PHE A 345 -20.22 -4.07 1.66
N ASP A 346 -20.88 -4.57 2.70
CA ASP A 346 -22.16 -3.99 3.17
C ASP A 346 -21.99 -2.57 3.72
N LYS A 347 -20.91 -2.31 4.47
CA LYS A 347 -20.56 -0.96 4.96
C LYS A 347 -20.24 -0.01 3.81
N PHE A 348 -19.52 -0.49 2.80
CA PHE A 348 -19.20 0.31 1.62
C PHE A 348 -20.43 0.61 0.76
N ASP A 349 -21.30 -0.38 0.54
CA ASP A 349 -22.58 -0.17 -0.15
C ASP A 349 -23.48 0.85 0.57
N ALA A 350 -23.56 0.77 1.90
CA ALA A 350 -24.28 1.75 2.71
C ALA A 350 -23.68 3.17 2.56
N TYR A 351 -22.35 3.28 2.57
CA TYR A 351 -21.65 4.54 2.33
C TYR A 351 -21.96 5.12 0.94
N LEU A 352 -21.88 4.31 -0.12
CA LEU A 352 -22.13 4.75 -1.49
C LEU A 352 -23.58 5.18 -1.75
N LYS A 353 -24.54 4.56 -1.04
CA LYS A 353 -25.96 4.97 -1.06
C LYS A 353 -26.19 6.27 -0.28
N GLN A 354 -25.45 6.48 0.80
CA GLN A 354 -25.54 7.69 1.62
C GLN A 354 -24.89 8.91 0.93
N TYR A 355 -23.81 8.69 0.18
CA TYR A 355 -23.02 9.74 -0.47
C TYR A 355 -22.88 9.49 -1.99
N PRO A 356 -23.90 9.85 -2.80
CA PRO A 356 -23.87 9.65 -4.25
C PRO A 356 -22.66 10.27 -4.96
N GLU A 357 -22.15 11.40 -4.46
CA GLU A 357 -20.94 12.06 -4.96
C GLU A 357 -19.67 11.19 -4.86
N SER A 358 -19.69 10.18 -3.98
CA SER A 358 -18.59 9.23 -3.77
C SER A 358 -18.75 7.92 -4.54
N GLN A 359 -19.77 7.77 -5.40
CA GLN A 359 -20.03 6.54 -6.18
C GLN A 359 -18.92 6.15 -7.17
N SER A 360 -17.96 7.03 -7.42
CA SER A 360 -16.75 6.68 -8.17
C SER A 360 -15.66 6.01 -7.32
N SER A 361 -15.87 5.88 -6.01
CA SER A 361 -14.99 5.14 -5.09
C SER A 361 -15.04 3.65 -5.39
N VAL A 362 -13.94 2.95 -5.13
CA VAL A 362 -13.81 1.51 -5.33
C VAL A 362 -12.98 0.88 -4.22
N LEU A 363 -13.28 -0.37 -3.87
CA LEU A 363 -12.39 -1.19 -3.07
C LEU A 363 -11.69 -2.18 -4.00
N ILE A 364 -10.36 -2.26 -3.94
CA ILE A 364 -9.54 -3.10 -4.81
C ILE A 364 -8.78 -4.08 -3.93
N PHE A 365 -9.03 -5.38 -4.13
CA PHE A 365 -8.32 -6.46 -3.47
C PHE A 365 -7.44 -7.16 -4.51
N GLU A 366 -6.16 -6.81 -4.55
CA GLU A 366 -5.19 -7.48 -5.39
C GLU A 366 -4.76 -8.78 -4.69
N THR A 367 -5.03 -9.94 -5.28
CA THR A 367 -4.76 -11.25 -4.67
C THR A 367 -3.93 -12.11 -5.61
N PHE A 368 -2.69 -12.37 -5.20
CA PHE A 368 -1.71 -13.03 -6.05
C PHE A 368 -1.13 -14.25 -5.34
N SER A 369 -0.78 -15.28 -6.12
CA SER A 369 -0.06 -16.43 -5.57
C SER A 369 1.30 -16.00 -5.01
N THR A 370 1.62 -16.50 -3.82
CA THR A 370 2.87 -16.21 -3.11
C THR A 370 3.95 -17.26 -3.39
N LYS A 371 3.70 -18.23 -4.27
CA LYS A 371 4.62 -19.37 -4.51
C LYS A 371 6.03 -18.93 -4.89
N SER A 372 6.19 -18.01 -5.84
CA SER A 372 7.52 -17.52 -6.22
C SER A 372 8.06 -16.48 -5.24
N SER A 373 7.23 -15.64 -4.62
CA SER A 373 7.71 -14.65 -3.63
C SER A 373 8.27 -15.31 -2.36
N LEU A 374 7.72 -16.47 -1.97
CA LEU A 374 8.18 -17.30 -0.85
C LEU A 374 9.36 -18.22 -1.18
N ALA A 375 9.72 -18.36 -2.46
CA ALA A 375 10.92 -19.11 -2.84
C ALA A 375 12.21 -18.36 -2.45
N VAL A 376 12.14 -17.04 -2.30
CA VAL A 376 13.22 -16.22 -1.76
C VAL A 376 13.06 -16.14 -0.23
N PRO A 377 14.07 -16.53 0.56
CA PRO A 377 14.01 -16.45 2.01
C PRO A 377 13.75 -15.02 2.52
N ASP A 378 12.97 -14.90 3.60
CA ASP A 378 12.53 -13.59 4.11
C ASP A 378 13.71 -12.63 4.41
N GLY A 379 14.81 -13.16 4.96
CA GLY A 379 16.00 -12.38 5.31
C GLY A 379 16.80 -11.81 4.14
N GLU A 380 16.59 -12.28 2.90
CA GLU A 380 17.38 -11.87 1.72
C GLU A 380 17.10 -10.42 1.27
N THR A 381 15.97 -9.86 1.68
CA THR A 381 15.52 -8.54 1.24
C THR A 381 14.87 -7.76 2.37
N ALA A 382 14.82 -6.43 2.25
CA ALA A 382 14.15 -5.58 3.21
C ALA A 382 12.61 -5.68 3.21
N TYR A 383 11.98 -6.20 2.15
CA TYR A 383 10.52 -6.33 2.10
C TYR A 383 10.02 -7.43 3.07
N PRO A 384 9.18 -7.11 4.08
CA PRO A 384 8.78 -8.06 5.12
C PRO A 384 7.55 -8.92 4.77
N TRP A 385 6.71 -8.50 3.83
CA TRP A 385 5.36 -9.07 3.64
C TRP A 385 5.30 -10.11 2.51
N ARG A 386 6.32 -10.96 2.37
CA ARG A 386 6.43 -11.93 1.25
C ARG A 386 5.31 -12.97 1.20
N ASP A 387 4.69 -13.24 2.35
CA ASP A 387 3.55 -14.14 2.54
C ASP A 387 2.18 -13.43 2.40
N ALA A 388 2.16 -12.14 2.06
CA ALA A 388 0.93 -11.43 1.78
C ALA A 388 0.24 -12.02 0.54
N THR A 389 -0.89 -12.67 0.79
CA THR A 389 -1.79 -13.20 -0.24
C THR A 389 -2.60 -12.11 -0.92
N GLY A 390 -2.87 -11.00 -0.20
CA GLY A 390 -3.60 -9.87 -0.73
C GLY A 390 -3.00 -8.52 -0.34
N ASN A 391 -2.99 -7.59 -1.28
CA ASN A 391 -2.66 -6.18 -1.10
C ASN A 391 -3.94 -5.37 -1.37
N ILE A 392 -4.57 -4.87 -0.31
CA ILE A 392 -5.88 -4.22 -0.40
C ILE A 392 -5.69 -2.71 -0.49
N MET A 393 -6.42 -2.08 -1.41
CA MET A 393 -6.51 -0.64 -1.58
C MET A 393 -7.96 -0.21 -1.48
N LEU A 394 -8.27 0.64 -0.51
CA LEU A 394 -9.58 1.24 -0.28
C LEU A 394 -9.55 2.64 -0.89
N GLN A 395 -9.95 2.77 -2.16
CA GLN A 395 -9.83 3.99 -2.94
C GLN A 395 -11.13 4.80 -2.87
N PHE A 396 -11.13 5.82 -2.01
CA PHE A 396 -12.23 6.77 -1.91
C PHE A 396 -11.97 7.99 -2.80
N ARG A 397 -13.03 8.45 -3.47
CA ARG A 397 -13.00 9.58 -4.41
C ARG A 397 -14.00 10.64 -4.00
N TRP A 398 -13.63 11.90 -4.22
CA TRP A 398 -14.48 13.07 -4.01
C TRP A 398 -14.03 14.23 -4.91
N ALA A 399 -14.86 15.26 -5.03
CA ALA A 399 -14.57 16.43 -5.84
C ALA A 399 -13.72 17.47 -5.08
N GLY A 400 -12.64 17.97 -5.69
CA GLY A 400 -11.84 19.08 -5.15
C GLY A 400 -10.93 18.71 -3.96
N VAL A 401 -9.80 19.42 -3.83
CA VAL A 401 -8.77 19.12 -2.80
C VAL A 401 -9.18 19.59 -1.40
N ASN A 402 -9.99 20.64 -1.31
CA ASN A 402 -10.48 21.24 -0.06
C ASN A 402 -11.94 20.83 0.18
N ASN A 403 -12.17 19.53 0.31
CA ASN A 403 -13.53 19.00 0.45
C ASN A 403 -13.77 18.51 1.88
N GLN A 404 -14.83 19.01 2.52
CA GLN A 404 -15.31 18.57 3.83
C GLN A 404 -15.61 17.06 3.90
N PHE A 405 -15.95 16.43 2.77
CA PHE A 405 -16.19 15.00 2.64
C PHE A 405 -14.92 14.15 2.69
N ALA A 406 -13.73 14.74 2.47
CA ALA A 406 -12.47 14.02 2.56
C ALA A 406 -12.29 13.39 3.95
N ASN A 407 -12.70 14.10 5.01
CA ASN A 407 -12.63 13.58 6.38
C ASN A 407 -13.57 12.38 6.56
N THR A 408 -14.83 12.50 6.13
CA THR A 408 -15.80 11.40 6.20
C THR A 408 -15.32 10.17 5.42
N ALA A 409 -14.86 10.37 4.18
CA ALA A 409 -14.32 9.30 3.35
C ALA A 409 -13.11 8.61 4.02
N ASN A 410 -12.18 9.39 4.58
CA ASN A 410 -11.02 8.86 5.28
C ASN A 410 -11.40 8.10 6.55
N GLU A 411 -12.38 8.56 7.33
CA GLU A 411 -12.82 7.83 8.54
C GLU A 411 -13.49 6.50 8.19
N VAL A 412 -14.34 6.46 7.15
CA VAL A 412 -14.90 5.20 6.66
C VAL A 412 -13.80 4.28 6.14
N ALA A 413 -12.85 4.79 5.35
CA ALA A 413 -11.73 4.00 4.87
C ALA A 413 -10.90 3.39 6.00
N LYS A 414 -10.63 4.15 7.08
CA LYS A 414 -9.93 3.65 8.27
C LYS A 414 -10.73 2.59 9.02
N GLU A 415 -12.06 2.75 9.12
CA GLU A 415 -12.92 1.74 9.73
C GLU A 415 -12.83 0.42 8.95
N LEU A 416 -13.02 0.46 7.64
CA LEU A 416 -12.92 -0.71 6.77
C LEU A 416 -11.52 -1.34 6.83
N ARG A 417 -10.46 -0.51 6.83
CA ARG A 417 -9.07 -0.97 6.97
C ARG A 417 -8.86 -1.67 8.32
N THR A 418 -9.43 -1.16 9.39
CA THR A 418 -9.33 -1.75 10.75
C THR A 418 -10.00 -3.12 10.79
N ASP A 419 -11.19 -3.25 10.21
CA ASP A 419 -11.90 -4.53 10.13
C ASP A 419 -11.09 -5.59 9.37
N LEU A 420 -10.50 -5.20 8.23
CA LEU A 420 -9.63 -6.06 7.42
C LEU A 420 -8.33 -6.43 8.16
N ALA A 421 -7.68 -5.46 8.80
CA ALA A 421 -6.47 -5.70 9.58
C ALA A 421 -6.71 -6.70 10.71
N ALA A 422 -7.88 -6.64 11.37
CA ALA A 422 -8.24 -7.51 12.48
C ALA A 422 -8.33 -9.01 12.12
N THR A 423 -8.60 -9.33 10.84
CA THR A 423 -8.66 -10.71 10.34
C THR A 423 -7.60 -11.03 9.28
N SER A 424 -6.67 -10.09 9.04
CA SER A 424 -5.62 -10.19 8.02
C SER A 424 -4.65 -11.37 8.22
N GLY A 425 -4.61 -11.94 9.43
CA GLY A 425 -3.62 -12.92 9.82
C GLY A 425 -2.28 -12.32 10.27
N TYR A 426 -2.12 -11.00 10.28
CA TYR A 426 -0.97 -10.31 10.90
C TYR A 426 -1.31 -9.83 12.33
N PRO A 427 -0.31 -9.55 13.19
CA PRO A 427 -0.55 -9.05 14.55
C PRO A 427 -1.25 -7.67 14.63
N GLY A 428 -1.27 -6.94 13.53
CA GLY A 428 -1.86 -5.61 13.41
C GLY A 428 -1.93 -5.18 11.95
N LEU A 429 -1.99 -3.88 11.71
CA LEU A 429 -1.90 -3.34 10.36
C LEU A 429 -0.54 -3.73 9.74
N SER A 430 -0.56 -4.07 8.46
CA SER A 430 0.64 -4.24 7.66
C SER A 430 0.38 -3.55 6.33
N ALA A 431 1.38 -2.87 5.80
CA ALA A 431 1.23 -2.07 4.60
C ALA A 431 2.42 -2.28 3.68
N TYR A 432 2.13 -2.54 2.41
CA TYR A 432 3.13 -2.42 1.37
C TYR A 432 3.55 -0.95 1.25
N VAL A 433 4.84 -0.64 1.42
CA VAL A 433 5.36 0.75 1.45
C VAL A 433 4.93 1.60 0.25
N SER A 434 4.86 1.02 -0.96
CA SER A 434 4.43 1.79 -2.15
C SER A 434 2.93 2.11 -2.15
N TYR A 435 2.15 1.45 -1.29
CA TYR A 435 0.72 1.66 -1.08
C TYR A 435 0.38 2.39 0.23
N ALA A 436 1.37 2.70 1.08
CA ALA A 436 1.14 3.32 2.37
C ALA A 436 0.44 4.69 2.22
N PHE A 437 -0.63 4.89 3.01
CA PHE A 437 -1.40 6.14 3.00
C PHE A 437 -0.65 7.29 3.68
N GLY A 438 0.20 7.00 4.66
CA GLY A 438 1.00 7.95 5.41
C GLY A 438 0.63 8.09 6.89
N ASP A 439 -0.32 7.29 7.38
CA ASP A 439 -0.64 7.18 8.81
C ASP A 439 -0.14 5.87 9.44
N GLU A 440 0.49 5.01 8.64
CA GLU A 440 1.19 3.81 9.10
C GLU A 440 2.50 4.16 9.82
N THR A 441 2.80 3.39 10.86
CA THR A 441 4.10 3.38 11.53
C THR A 441 5.18 2.75 10.65
N LEU A 442 6.44 2.96 11.01
CA LEU A 442 7.56 2.34 10.29
C LEU A 442 7.54 0.81 10.43
N GLU A 443 7.11 0.30 11.58
CA GLU A 443 6.96 -1.13 11.84
C GLU A 443 5.87 -1.76 10.98
N GLU A 444 4.75 -1.06 10.76
CA GLU A 444 3.66 -1.53 9.89
C GLU A 444 4.06 -1.53 8.41
N MET A 445 5.03 -0.72 7.99
CA MET A 445 5.55 -0.71 6.61
C MET A 445 6.72 -1.68 6.40
N TYR A 446 7.69 -1.71 7.31
CA TYR A 446 8.98 -2.38 7.13
C TYR A 446 9.16 -3.62 8.01
N GLY A 447 8.23 -3.91 8.92
CA GLY A 447 8.30 -5.03 9.84
C GLY A 447 9.24 -4.77 11.00
N GLN A 448 8.86 -5.25 12.20
CA GLN A 448 9.60 -5.03 13.44
C GLN A 448 11.03 -5.61 13.38
N ASP A 449 11.20 -6.75 12.69
CA ASP A 449 12.49 -7.46 12.65
C ASP A 449 13.51 -6.80 11.70
N LYS A 450 13.04 -6.17 10.61
CA LYS A 450 13.92 -5.60 9.57
C LYS A 450 14.18 -4.11 9.80
N LEU A 451 13.28 -3.41 10.46
CA LEU A 451 13.38 -1.96 10.70
C LEU A 451 14.69 -1.54 11.40
N PRO A 452 15.20 -2.21 12.45
CA PRO A 452 16.46 -1.79 13.08
C PRO A 452 17.65 -1.78 12.12
N ARG A 453 17.73 -2.76 11.21
CA ARG A 453 18.79 -2.82 10.19
C ARG A 453 18.65 -1.68 9.18
N LEU A 454 17.42 -1.37 8.76
CA LEU A 454 17.14 -0.25 7.87
C LEU A 454 17.53 1.09 8.48
N LEU A 455 17.21 1.32 9.75
CA LEU A 455 17.58 2.55 10.48
C LEU A 455 19.10 2.73 10.57
N LYS A 456 19.84 1.66 10.86
CA LYS A 456 21.31 1.70 10.87
C LYS A 456 21.89 2.03 9.49
N LEU A 457 21.36 1.42 8.43
CA LEU A 457 21.79 1.73 7.06
C LEU A 457 21.42 3.16 6.68
N LYS A 458 20.28 3.66 7.16
CA LYS A 458 19.85 5.04 6.92
C LYS A 458 20.85 6.04 7.51
N GLU A 459 21.29 5.83 8.75
CA GLU A 459 22.34 6.63 9.40
C GLU A 459 23.66 6.62 8.63
N GLN A 460 24.00 5.51 7.97
CA GLN A 460 25.23 5.38 7.18
C GLN A 460 25.16 6.10 5.83
N TRP A 461 24.07 5.90 5.08
CA TRP A 461 23.98 6.30 3.67
C TRP A 461 23.25 7.64 3.46
N ASP A 462 22.46 8.06 4.44
CA ASP A 462 21.72 9.33 4.42
C ASP A 462 21.54 9.88 5.85
N PRO A 463 22.64 10.30 6.51
CA PRO A 463 22.63 10.77 7.90
C PRO A 463 21.80 12.05 8.12
N ASP A 464 21.58 12.84 7.07
CA ASP A 464 20.79 14.07 7.11
C ASP A 464 19.33 13.86 6.68
N ASN A 465 18.95 12.61 6.38
CA ASN A 465 17.63 12.21 5.92
C ASN A 465 17.12 13.05 4.72
N ARG A 466 17.97 13.23 3.71
CA ARG A 466 17.66 13.91 2.45
C ARG A 466 16.63 13.15 1.62
N PHE A 467 16.53 11.83 1.79
CA PHE A 467 15.56 10.94 1.15
C PHE A 467 14.55 10.35 2.17
N ALA A 468 13.41 10.98 2.41
CA ALA A 468 12.36 10.45 3.30
C ALA A 468 11.61 9.25 2.65
N PRO A 469 10.85 8.37 3.37
CA PRO A 469 10.22 8.53 4.69
C PRO A 469 10.87 7.86 5.93
N ILE A 470 11.87 6.99 5.81
CA ILE A 470 12.48 6.33 6.99
C ILE A 470 13.26 7.37 7.79
N ARG A 471 12.77 7.70 8.99
CA ARG A 471 13.41 8.66 9.89
C ARG A 471 13.75 7.99 11.24
N PRO A 472 15.02 7.79 11.56
CA PRO A 472 15.46 7.38 12.89
C PRO A 472 15.04 8.38 13.97
N ASP A 473 14.69 7.90 15.17
CA ASP A 473 14.39 8.75 16.34
C ASP A 473 15.56 9.68 16.70
N SER A 474 16.80 9.25 16.42
CA SER A 474 18.02 10.06 16.55
C SER A 474 17.98 11.33 15.69
N MET A 475 17.20 11.34 14.60
CA MET A 475 17.04 12.44 13.64
C MET A 475 15.75 13.25 13.85
N ALA A 476 14.91 12.91 14.84
CA ALA A 476 13.70 13.66 15.17
C ALA A 476 14.00 14.99 15.92
N ASN A 477 15.19 15.13 16.52
CA ASN A 477 15.60 16.28 17.34
C ASN A 477 16.63 17.21 16.66
N GLY A 478 16.51 17.41 15.34
CA GLY A 478 17.41 18.26 14.55
C GLY A 478 17.08 19.76 14.49
N SER A 479 16.26 20.31 15.40
CA SER A 479 16.04 21.76 15.49
C SER A 479 16.28 22.28 16.92
N SER A 480 17.43 22.94 17.10
CA SER A 480 17.81 23.86 18.18
C SER A 480 17.12 23.69 19.55
N THR A 481 17.78 23.03 20.50
CA THR A 481 18.27 23.59 21.78
C THR A 481 18.72 22.45 22.69
N ARG A 482 19.95 22.55 23.22
CA ARG A 482 20.40 21.74 24.36
C ARG A 482 19.48 22.03 25.54
N GLN A 483 18.61 21.09 25.90
CA GLN A 483 18.03 21.04 27.25
C GLN A 483 18.56 19.83 28.01
N THR A 484 19.19 20.14 29.13
CA THR A 484 19.72 19.25 30.14
C THR A 484 18.71 18.20 30.58
N ARG A 485 19.12 16.92 30.58
CA ARG A 485 18.36 15.81 31.18
C ARG A 485 18.04 16.15 32.64
N ARG A 486 16.76 16.33 32.97
CA ARG A 486 16.25 16.10 34.32
C ARG A 486 15.55 14.74 34.33
N ASN A 487 16.00 13.86 35.21
CA ASN A 487 15.38 12.57 35.48
C ASN A 487 13.92 12.79 35.87
N HIS A 488 12.99 12.24 35.08
CA HIS A 488 11.60 12.08 35.47
C HIS A 488 11.35 10.59 35.71
N VAL A 489 11.09 10.25 36.97
CA VAL A 489 10.60 8.94 37.40
C VAL A 489 9.13 8.84 37.00
N PRO A 490 8.64 7.75 36.38
CA PRO A 490 7.21 7.61 36.09
C PRO A 490 6.43 7.34 37.38
N SER A 491 5.33 8.06 37.61
CA SER A 491 4.35 7.67 38.63
C SER A 491 3.44 6.55 38.09
N PRO A 492 3.00 5.59 38.93
CA PRO A 492 2.07 4.55 38.51
C PRO A 492 0.64 4.89 38.94
N THR A 493 -0.25 5.11 37.96
CA THR A 493 -1.69 4.98 38.17
C THR A 493 -2.34 4.40 36.91
N ALA A 494 -2.48 3.07 36.89
CA ALA A 494 -3.30 2.36 35.91
C ALA A 494 -4.71 2.16 36.51
N TYR A 495 -5.74 2.61 35.80
CA TYR A 495 -7.13 2.28 36.08
C TYR A 495 -7.52 1.03 35.31
N ALA A 496 -7.94 -0.03 36.00
CA ALA A 496 -8.55 -1.21 35.38
C ALA A 496 -10.05 -1.24 35.72
N GLN A 497 -10.91 -1.11 34.70
CA GLN A 497 -12.33 -1.40 34.81
C GLN A 497 -12.58 -2.85 34.37
N VAL A 498 -13.21 -3.64 35.23
CA VAL A 498 -13.63 -5.02 34.89
C VAL A 498 -15.15 -5.08 34.96
N MET A 499 -15.80 -5.26 33.82
CA MET A 499 -17.21 -5.62 33.74
C MET A 499 -17.37 -7.14 33.95
N ARG A 500 -18.27 -7.55 34.84
CA ARG A 500 -18.77 -8.93 34.89
C ARG A 500 -20.30 -8.92 34.84
N MET A 501 -20.85 -9.59 33.83
CA MET A 501 -22.26 -9.93 33.75
C MET A 501 -22.50 -11.26 34.48
N VAL A 502 -23.54 -11.32 35.30
CA VAL A 502 -23.99 -12.55 35.95
C VAL A 502 -25.46 -12.76 35.60
N ILE A 503 -25.79 -13.94 35.05
CA ILE A 503 -27.15 -14.35 34.74
C ILE A 503 -27.68 -15.13 35.94
N VAL A 504 -28.80 -14.69 36.53
CA VAL A 504 -29.53 -15.43 37.57
C VAL A 504 -30.97 -15.57 37.10
N GLY A 505 -31.33 -16.75 36.58
CA GLY A 505 -32.61 -16.98 35.93
C GLY A 505 -32.82 -16.16 34.65
N ALA A 506 -34.07 -15.99 34.21
CA ALA A 506 -34.43 -15.33 32.94
C ALA A 506 -34.32 -13.78 32.95
N ARG A 507 -33.46 -13.18 33.77
CA ARG A 507 -33.24 -11.71 33.83
C ARG A 507 -31.76 -11.35 33.92
N LEU A 508 -31.35 -10.29 33.22
CA LEU A 508 -29.98 -9.77 33.19
C LEU A 508 -29.79 -8.69 34.28
N LYS A 509 -28.76 -8.80 35.13
CA LYS A 509 -28.33 -7.73 36.04
C LYS A 509 -26.87 -7.37 35.79
N VAL A 510 -26.57 -6.07 35.74
CA VAL A 510 -25.19 -5.53 35.59
C VAL A 510 -24.73 -4.99 36.94
N ALA A 511 -23.55 -5.40 37.39
CA ALA A 511 -22.92 -4.89 38.62
C ALA A 511 -21.54 -4.29 38.30
N TYR A 512 -21.20 -3.20 39.00
CA TYR A 512 -19.89 -2.54 38.93
C TYR A 512 -19.12 -2.79 40.22
N ALA A 513 -17.85 -3.20 40.13
CA ALA A 513 -16.94 -3.27 41.26
C ALA A 513 -15.72 -2.37 40.98
N GLY A 514 -15.45 -1.41 41.87
CA GLY A 514 -14.25 -0.59 41.85
C GLY A 514 -13.34 -0.95 43.02
N VAL A 515 -12.03 -1.05 42.78
CA VAL A 515 -11.02 -1.26 43.82
C VAL A 515 -10.27 0.05 44.03
N PHE A 516 -10.28 0.57 45.27
CA PHE A 516 -9.51 1.76 45.66
C PHE A 516 -8.29 1.34 46.48
N TRP A 517 -7.14 1.95 46.19
CA TRP A 517 -5.93 1.83 47.01
C TRP A 517 -5.63 3.19 47.66
N GLN A 518 -5.64 3.23 49.00
CA GLN A 518 -5.09 4.36 49.77
C GLN A 518 -3.99 3.84 50.69
N GLY A 519 -2.73 4.11 50.34
CA GLY A 519 -1.57 3.92 51.21
C GLY A 519 -1.32 2.49 51.69
N ASN A 520 -0.22 2.30 52.43
CA ASN A 520 0.39 1.01 52.80
C ASN A 520 -0.41 0.12 53.79
N SER A 521 -1.73 0.00 53.67
CA SER A 521 -2.51 -0.96 54.46
C SER A 521 -3.51 -1.74 53.60
N ARG A 522 -3.45 -3.08 53.65
CA ARG A 522 -4.33 -4.00 52.92
C ARG A 522 -5.71 -4.07 53.59
N ARG A 523 -6.67 -3.27 53.13
CA ARG A 523 -8.11 -3.55 53.30
C ARG A 523 -8.88 -3.19 52.02
N ALA A 524 -9.69 -4.12 51.53
CA ALA A 524 -10.60 -3.90 50.41
C ALA A 524 -12.05 -3.86 50.93
N SER A 525 -12.84 -2.88 50.49
CA SER A 525 -14.26 -2.74 50.80
C SER A 525 -15.07 -2.78 49.50
N ILE A 526 -16.15 -3.58 49.45
CA ILE A 526 -17.02 -3.75 48.28
C ILE A 526 -18.32 -2.97 48.52
N LEU A 527 -18.74 -2.15 47.54
CA LEU A 527 -20.02 -1.42 47.57
C LEU A 527 -20.94 -1.94 46.45
N PHE A 528 -22.17 -2.31 46.77
CA PHE A 528 -23.18 -2.74 45.79
C PHE A 528 -24.13 -1.60 45.44
N ARG A 529 -24.39 -1.38 44.13
CA ARG A 529 -25.46 -0.50 43.63
C ARG A 529 -26.20 -1.21 42.49
N SER A 530 -27.53 -1.27 42.54
CA SER A 530 -28.38 -1.93 41.54
C SER A 530 -28.95 -0.93 40.53
N VAL A 531 -28.89 -1.21 39.22
CA VAL A 531 -29.48 -0.36 38.18
C VAL A 531 -30.15 -1.22 37.09
N VAL A 532 -31.50 -1.11 37.01
CA VAL A 532 -32.46 -1.51 35.96
C VAL A 532 -32.88 -2.98 35.82
N ASP A 533 -34.21 -3.20 35.84
CA ASP A 533 -34.95 -4.45 35.64
C ASP A 533 -35.72 -4.33 34.31
N ARG A 534 -35.49 -5.20 33.32
CA ARG A 534 -36.29 -5.27 32.07
C ARG A 534 -36.72 -6.71 31.80
N GLY A 535 -37.99 -6.88 31.41
CA GLY A 535 -38.69 -8.16 31.24
C GLY A 535 -38.25 -9.01 30.04
N PRO A 536 -38.92 -10.17 29.80
CA PRO A 536 -38.42 -11.22 28.92
C PRO A 536 -38.45 -10.85 27.44
N VAL A 537 -37.35 -11.11 26.73
CA VAL A 537 -37.19 -10.93 25.28
C VAL A 537 -37.58 -12.24 24.57
N LYS A 538 -38.59 -12.20 23.69
CA LYS A 538 -38.86 -13.27 22.73
C LYS A 538 -38.00 -13.04 21.48
N LEU A 539 -37.25 -14.07 21.05
CA LEU A 539 -36.55 -14.10 19.78
C LEU A 539 -37.34 -14.95 18.78
N PHE A 540 -37.81 -14.32 17.70
CA PHE A 540 -38.16 -14.97 16.44
C PHE A 540 -37.38 -14.24 15.35
N SER A 541 -36.55 -14.94 14.57
CA SER A 541 -36.68 -15.03 13.11
C SER A 541 -35.61 -15.93 12.55
N ASP A 542 -36.01 -16.71 11.54
CA ASP A 542 -35.14 -17.46 10.64
C ASP A 542 -34.13 -16.51 9.97
N ASP A 543 -32.92 -17.04 9.76
CA ASP A 543 -31.82 -16.48 8.97
C ASP A 543 -30.99 -15.32 9.58
N LYS A 544 -30.04 -15.64 10.49
CA LYS A 544 -28.83 -14.83 10.76
C LYS A 544 -27.67 -15.69 11.27
N ARG A 545 -26.63 -15.92 10.46
CA ARG A 545 -25.29 -16.24 10.98
C ARG A 545 -24.77 -15.02 11.72
N LEU A 546 -24.71 -15.08 13.05
CA LEU A 546 -24.07 -14.05 13.86
C LEU A 546 -22.54 -14.14 13.67
N CYS A 547 -22.04 -13.27 12.79
CA CYS A 547 -20.64 -13.17 12.35
C CYS A 547 -19.65 -12.68 13.42
N ASN A 548 -20.01 -12.73 14.71
CA ASN A 548 -19.19 -12.17 15.78
C ASN A 548 -18.75 -13.29 16.73
N ASP A 549 -17.55 -13.82 16.49
CA ASP A 549 -16.96 -14.95 17.23
C ASP A 549 -16.73 -14.61 18.72
N ARG A 550 -16.71 -13.31 19.10
CA ARG A 550 -16.72 -12.89 20.52
C ARG A 550 -18.04 -13.12 21.23
N LEU A 551 -19.17 -13.00 20.54
CA LEU A 551 -20.50 -13.28 21.11
C LEU A 551 -20.76 -14.79 21.12
N LEU A 552 -20.35 -15.51 20.07
CA LEU A 552 -20.50 -16.97 20.00
C LEU A 552 -19.63 -17.68 21.04
N ARG A 553 -18.38 -17.26 21.29
CA ARG A 553 -17.54 -17.86 22.34
C ARG A 553 -18.07 -17.60 23.76
N VAL A 554 -18.72 -16.46 24.01
CA VAL A 554 -19.39 -16.18 25.28
C VAL A 554 -20.68 -17.02 25.43
N LEU A 555 -21.40 -17.26 24.33
CA LEU A 555 -22.61 -18.10 24.31
C LEU A 555 -22.31 -19.61 24.40
N VAL A 556 -21.25 -20.09 23.74
CA VAL A 556 -20.84 -21.51 23.75
C VAL A 556 -20.15 -21.89 25.06
N ALA A 557 -19.40 -20.98 25.69
CA ALA A 557 -18.85 -21.19 27.04
C ALA A 557 -19.94 -21.24 28.12
N SER A 558 -21.09 -20.60 27.89
CA SER A 558 -22.24 -20.66 28.80
C SER A 558 -23.04 -21.95 28.68
N TYR A 559 -23.00 -22.62 27.52
CA TYR A 559 -23.69 -23.89 27.28
C TYR A 559 -22.92 -25.11 27.83
N HIS A 560 -21.59 -25.09 27.85
CA HIS A 560 -20.77 -26.18 28.39
C HIS A 560 -20.69 -26.23 29.93
N CYS A 561 -21.09 -25.16 30.62
CA CYS A 561 -21.12 -25.14 32.09
C CYS A 561 -22.43 -25.68 32.69
N LEU A 562 -23.46 -25.91 31.86
CA LEU A 562 -24.79 -26.36 32.29
C LEU A 562 -25.04 -27.88 32.15
N TYR A 563 -24.06 -28.65 31.65
CA TYR A 563 -24.15 -30.12 31.52
C TYR A 563 -23.17 -30.90 32.41
N ALA A 564 -22.49 -30.22 33.35
CA ALA A 564 -21.57 -30.83 34.32
C ALA A 564 -22.04 -30.66 35.79
N MET A 565 -23.31 -30.30 36.00
CA MET A 565 -23.95 -30.33 37.32
C MET A 565 -25.33 -30.99 37.23
N THR A 566 -25.31 -32.30 37.03
CA THR A 566 -26.31 -33.26 37.50
C THR A 566 -25.58 -34.36 38.24
#